data_AF-A0A8H6Y8M5-F1
#
_entry.id   AF-A0A8H6Y8M5-F1
#
_cell.length_a   1.000
_cell.length_b   1.000
_cell.length_c   1.000
_cell.angle_alpha   90.00
_cell.angle_beta   90.00
_cell.angle_gamma   90.00
#
_symmetry.space_group_name_H-M   'P 1'
#
loop_
_entity.id
_entity.type
_entity.pdbx_description
1 polymer ?
#
loop_
_entity_poly.entity_id
_entity_poly.type
_entity_poly.pdbx_seq_one_letter_code
_entity_poly.pdbx_strand_id
1 'polypeptide(L)'
;MSCYCPAYPAVQQAPAWTPREQGQRLDQCAYVPGVYRFPTPPPTPSAILNGVYRSEERIEYFPRRPEFCGRPLFSIPFSVHGHPGPYLKDILKDRVLLDGAQDAVMGDTGWSRTRWVLEWPGYDHTARGLAVAGLSRTALAKEVATCVAIFLRDAAMGPAPLGEKSPWSARNVHFGDVRLVAMNYYSRVWIPVLAFDAT
;
A
#
# COMPACT_ATOMS: atom_id res chain seq x y z
N MET A 1 20.24 3.57 46.27
CA MET A 1 19.29 4.26 45.37
C MET A 1 18.79 3.22 44.37
N SER A 2 17.55 2.76 44.55
CA SER A 2 16.95 1.68 43.77
C SER A 2 15.86 2.29 42.88
N CYS A 3 15.97 2.13 41.57
CA CYS A 3 15.02 2.68 40.61
C CYS A 3 13.81 1.74 40.49
N TYR A 4 12.64 2.25 40.85
CA TYR A 4 11.36 1.55 40.78
C TYR A 4 10.75 1.76 39.38
N CYS A 5 10.59 0.69 38.60
CA CYS A 5 9.83 0.71 37.35
C CYS A 5 8.41 0.20 37.63
N PRO A 6 7.34 0.97 37.37
CA PRO A 6 5.98 0.47 37.52
C PRO A 6 5.65 -0.55 36.41
N ALA A 7 4.99 -1.63 36.81
CA ALA A 7 4.49 -2.66 35.89
C ALA A 7 3.35 -2.11 35.04
N TYR A 8 3.47 -2.24 33.71
CA TYR A 8 2.39 -1.98 32.76
C TYR A 8 1.35 -3.10 32.83
N PRO A 9 0.03 -2.78 32.74
CA PRO A 9 -0.99 -3.81 32.61
C PRO A 9 -0.84 -4.53 31.27
N ALA A 10 -1.07 -5.85 31.30
CA ALA A 10 -1.03 -6.70 30.13
C ALA A 10 -2.01 -6.20 29.06
N VAL A 11 -1.48 -5.77 27.91
CA VAL A 11 -2.28 -5.52 26.72
C VAL A 11 -2.88 -6.87 26.30
N GLN A 12 -4.22 -6.95 26.28
CA GLN A 12 -4.92 -8.08 25.68
C GLN A 12 -4.41 -8.24 24.25
N GLN A 13 -3.70 -9.33 24.00
CA GLN A 13 -3.24 -9.69 22.66
C GLN A 13 -4.47 -9.76 21.77
N ALA A 14 -4.54 -8.87 20.77
CA ALA A 14 -5.48 -9.04 19.67
C ALA A 14 -5.23 -10.43 19.07
N PRO A 15 -6.29 -11.16 18.67
CA PRO A 15 -6.15 -12.51 18.15
C PRO A 15 -5.14 -12.50 17.00
N ALA A 16 -4.12 -13.35 17.13
CA ALA A 16 -3.19 -13.63 16.04
C ALA A 16 -4.03 -13.96 14.80
N TRP A 17 -3.76 -13.27 13.70
CA TRP A 17 -4.31 -13.59 12.38
C TRP A 17 -3.81 -14.99 11.99
N THR A 18 -4.53 -16.02 12.41
CA THR A 18 -4.41 -17.34 11.77
C THR A 18 -5.07 -17.23 10.40
N PRO A 19 -4.38 -17.58 9.30
CA PRO A 19 -5.01 -17.66 7.99
C PRO A 19 -6.15 -18.69 8.06
N ARG A 20 -7.39 -18.23 8.23
CA ARG A 20 -8.56 -19.10 8.10
C ARG A 20 -8.74 -19.37 6.62
N GLU A 21 -8.70 -20.66 6.28
CA GLU A 21 -9.04 -21.26 5.01
C GLU A 21 -10.50 -20.97 4.60
N GLN A 22 -10.80 -19.73 4.22
CA GLN A 22 -11.98 -19.42 3.42
C GLN A 22 -11.53 -19.32 1.98
N GLY A 23 -11.75 -20.42 1.26
CA GLY A 23 -11.50 -20.57 -0.16
C GLY A 23 -12.35 -19.62 -1.01
N GLN A 24 -11.90 -18.39 -1.16
CA GLN A 24 -11.98 -17.73 -2.45
C GLN A 24 -10.70 -18.05 -3.21
N ARG A 25 -10.85 -18.71 -4.37
CA ARG A 25 -9.76 -18.92 -5.33
C ARG A 25 -9.11 -17.58 -5.67
N LEU A 26 -7.99 -17.28 -5.00
CA LEU A 26 -7.02 -16.26 -5.42
C LEU A 26 -6.20 -16.75 -6.63
N ASP A 27 -6.79 -17.59 -7.50
CA ASP A 27 -6.19 -18.11 -8.74
C ASP A 27 -6.37 -17.12 -9.90
N GLN A 28 -7.25 -16.12 -9.75
CA GLN A 28 -7.39 -15.03 -10.71
C GLN A 28 -6.60 -13.82 -10.20
N CYS A 29 -5.39 -13.64 -10.75
CA CYS A 29 -4.91 -12.31 -11.13
C CYS A 29 -5.22 -11.21 -10.10
N ALA A 30 -4.68 -11.34 -8.87
CA ALA A 30 -5.15 -10.65 -7.66
C ALA A 30 -5.14 -9.11 -7.69
N TYR A 31 -4.66 -8.50 -8.76
CA TYR A 31 -4.54 -7.05 -8.93
C TYR A 31 -4.64 -6.66 -10.42
N VAL A 32 -5.56 -7.26 -11.17
CA VAL A 32 -5.89 -6.78 -12.53
C VAL A 32 -6.51 -5.39 -12.42
N PRO A 33 -6.22 -4.47 -13.35
CA PRO A 33 -6.83 -3.14 -13.32
C PRO A 33 -8.35 -3.26 -13.28
N GLY A 34 -8.99 -2.56 -12.35
CA GLY A 34 -10.43 -2.72 -12.11
C GLY A 34 -10.85 -2.23 -10.74
N VAL A 35 -12.16 -2.28 -10.51
CA VAL A 35 -12.79 -1.86 -9.25
C VAL A 35 -12.95 -3.04 -8.33
N TYR A 36 -12.37 -2.92 -7.13
CA TYR A 36 -12.42 -3.95 -6.10
C TYR A 36 -13.22 -3.44 -4.92
N ARG A 37 -14.01 -4.34 -4.36
CA ARG A 37 -14.73 -4.11 -3.11
C ARG A 37 -13.95 -4.80 -2.01
N PHE A 38 -13.63 -4.06 -0.97
CA PHE A 38 -13.15 -4.71 0.25
C PHE A 38 -14.33 -5.02 1.16
N PRO A 39 -14.39 -6.24 1.72
CA PRO A 39 -15.35 -6.53 2.77
C PRO A 39 -15.08 -5.57 3.92
N THR A 40 -16.04 -4.70 4.21
CA THR A 40 -15.97 -3.85 5.40
C THR A 40 -16.09 -4.75 6.62
N PRO A 41 -15.30 -4.53 7.68
CA PRO A 41 -15.53 -5.24 8.93
C PRO A 41 -16.98 -4.99 9.37
N PRO A 42 -17.63 -5.99 10.00
CA PRO A 42 -19.01 -5.84 10.43
C PRO A 42 -19.14 -4.56 11.29
N PRO A 43 -20.16 -3.73 11.03
CA PRO A 43 -20.31 -2.46 11.72
C PRO A 43 -20.42 -2.68 13.22
N THR A 44 -19.68 -1.90 14.01
CA THR A 44 -19.98 -1.79 15.44
C THR A 44 -21.20 -0.89 15.63
N PRO A 45 -22.04 -1.11 16.65
CA PRO A 45 -23.17 -0.22 16.94
C PRO A 45 -22.74 1.26 17.04
N SER A 46 -21.58 1.52 17.64
CA SER A 46 -21.01 2.87 17.75
C SER A 46 -20.64 3.48 16.39
N ALA A 47 -20.11 2.69 15.45
CA ALA A 47 -19.79 3.17 14.11
C ALA A 47 -21.05 3.53 13.30
N ILE A 48 -22.14 2.78 13.51
CA ILE A 48 -23.46 3.08 12.93
C ILE A 48 -24.01 4.38 13.51
N LEU A 49 -24.06 4.50 14.84
CA LEU A 49 -24.66 5.63 15.53
C LEU A 49 -23.92 6.96 15.25
N ASN A 50 -22.60 6.91 15.10
CA ASN A 50 -21.80 8.10 14.82
C ASN A 50 -21.71 8.45 13.33
N GLY A 51 -22.38 7.67 12.44
CA GLY A 51 -22.30 7.86 11.00
C GLY A 51 -20.92 7.61 10.38
N VAL A 52 -20.02 6.97 11.12
CA VAL A 52 -18.64 6.68 10.68
C VAL A 52 -18.60 5.43 9.79
N TYR A 53 -19.61 4.55 9.93
CA TYR A 53 -19.69 3.36 9.09
C TYR A 53 -19.95 3.72 7.62
N ARG A 54 -19.03 3.31 6.74
CA ARG A 54 -19.19 3.38 5.29
C ARG A 54 -19.59 2.00 4.78
N SER A 55 -20.68 1.94 4.03
CA SER A 55 -21.29 0.67 3.64
C SER A 55 -20.39 -0.17 2.75
N GLU A 56 -19.58 0.44 1.88
CA GLU A 56 -18.57 -0.26 1.08
C GLU A 56 -17.43 0.71 0.71
N GLU A 57 -16.18 0.27 0.84
CA GLU A 57 -15.02 0.98 0.31
C GLU A 57 -14.65 0.37 -1.04
N ARG A 58 -14.82 1.15 -2.11
CA ARG A 58 -14.49 0.75 -3.47
C ARG A 58 -13.19 1.42 -3.85
N ILE A 59 -12.21 0.63 -4.25
CA ILE A 59 -10.96 1.16 -4.81
C ILE A 59 -10.79 0.71 -6.25
N GLU A 60 -10.10 1.52 -7.04
CA GLU A 60 -9.73 1.20 -8.41
C GLU A 60 -8.20 1.13 -8.52
N TYR A 61 -7.67 -0.03 -8.90
CA TYR A 61 -6.22 -0.20 -9.04
C TYR A 61 -5.70 0.40 -10.33
N PHE A 62 -4.48 0.92 -10.25
CA PHE A 62 -3.76 1.42 -11.40
C PHE A 62 -3.52 0.33 -12.45
N PRO A 63 -3.57 0.68 -13.76
CA PRO A 63 -3.11 -0.19 -14.82
C PRO A 63 -1.62 -0.54 -14.65
N ARG A 64 -1.29 -1.81 -14.84
CA ARG A 64 0.08 -2.36 -14.75
C ARG A 64 0.42 -3.13 -16.01
N ARG A 65 1.71 -3.32 -16.28
CA ARG A 65 2.14 -4.13 -17.42
C ARG A 65 1.72 -5.60 -17.24
N PRO A 66 1.41 -6.32 -18.33
CA PRO A 66 0.95 -7.71 -18.25
C PRO A 66 1.90 -8.65 -17.47
N GLU A 67 3.21 -8.39 -17.53
CA GLU A 67 4.24 -9.13 -16.81
C GLU A 67 4.11 -9.04 -15.27
N PHE A 68 3.38 -8.06 -14.74
CA PHE A 68 3.13 -7.87 -13.31
C PHE A 68 1.67 -8.13 -12.89
N CYS A 69 0.85 -8.69 -13.79
CA CYS A 69 -0.55 -9.02 -13.49
C CYS A 69 -0.73 -10.39 -12.81
N GLY A 70 0.32 -11.24 -12.79
CA GLY A 70 0.29 -12.56 -12.17
C GLY A 70 0.25 -12.56 -10.64
N ARG A 71 0.29 -13.76 -10.05
CA ARG A 71 0.44 -13.94 -8.59
C ARG A 71 1.86 -13.51 -8.18
N PRO A 72 2.01 -12.55 -7.25
CA PRO A 72 3.32 -12.15 -6.76
C PRO A 72 3.95 -13.27 -5.94
N LEU A 73 5.29 -13.33 -5.93
CA LEU A 73 6.03 -14.28 -5.09
C LEU A 73 5.97 -13.87 -3.60
N PHE A 74 6.05 -12.56 -3.34
CA PHE A 74 5.89 -11.97 -2.02
C PHE A 74 5.00 -10.74 -2.11
N SER A 75 4.24 -10.45 -1.06
CA SER A 75 3.41 -9.26 -0.97
C SER A 75 3.49 -8.68 0.43
N ILE A 76 3.64 -7.37 0.51
CA ILE A 76 3.64 -6.59 1.75
C ILE A 76 2.40 -5.70 1.68
N PRO A 77 1.29 -6.07 2.34
CA PRO A 77 0.09 -5.25 2.37
C PRO A 77 0.28 -4.05 3.31
N PHE A 78 -0.34 -2.93 2.96
CA PHE A 78 -0.41 -1.75 3.81
C PHE A 78 -1.87 -1.50 4.21
N SER A 79 -2.10 -1.40 5.51
CA SER A 79 -3.41 -1.13 6.09
C SER A 79 -3.29 -0.23 7.31
N VAL A 80 -4.41 0.40 7.67
CA VAL A 80 -4.58 1.23 8.86
C VAL A 80 -5.86 0.77 9.54
N HIS A 81 -5.76 0.24 10.75
CA HIS A 81 -6.90 -0.33 11.48
C HIS A 81 -7.64 -1.41 10.68
N GLY A 82 -6.90 -2.23 9.92
CA GLY A 82 -7.44 -3.27 9.05
C GLY A 82 -8.00 -2.77 7.72
N HIS A 83 -8.05 -1.45 7.48
CA HIS A 83 -8.46 -0.89 6.19
C HIS A 83 -7.29 -0.84 5.22
N PRO A 84 -7.39 -1.47 4.04
CA PRO A 84 -6.29 -1.50 3.08
C PRO A 84 -6.07 -0.14 2.41
N GLY A 85 -4.84 0.10 1.95
CA GLY A 85 -4.57 1.23 1.08
C GLY A 85 -4.61 2.59 1.76
N PRO A 86 -3.79 2.91 2.77
CA PRO A 86 -3.68 4.27 3.27
C PRO A 86 -3.34 5.28 2.15
N TYR A 87 -3.84 6.51 2.27
CA TYR A 87 -3.47 7.58 1.34
C TYR A 87 -1.99 7.96 1.50
N LEU A 88 -1.31 8.18 0.38
CA LEU A 88 0.10 8.57 0.37
C LEU A 88 0.33 9.89 1.11
N LYS A 89 -0.59 10.86 0.98
CA LYS A 89 -0.53 12.15 1.71
C LYS A 89 -0.51 11.99 3.21
N ASP A 90 -1.22 10.99 3.74
CA ASP A 90 -1.37 10.81 5.18
C ASP A 90 -0.19 10.03 5.75
N ILE A 91 0.38 9.10 4.98
CA ILE A 91 1.66 8.45 5.29
C ILE A 91 2.78 9.49 5.39
N LEU A 92 2.92 10.38 4.40
CA LEU A 92 4.00 11.39 4.41
C LEU A 92 3.86 12.41 5.54
N LYS A 93 2.64 12.71 5.95
CA LYS A 93 2.35 13.68 7.02
C LYS A 93 2.29 13.05 8.41
N ASP A 94 2.61 11.77 8.55
CA ASP A 94 2.50 11.01 9.81
C ASP A 94 1.11 11.12 10.46
N ARG A 95 0.05 11.20 9.63
CA ARG A 95 -1.34 11.30 10.09
C ARG A 95 -1.98 9.96 10.37
N VAL A 96 -1.37 8.88 9.88
CA VAL A 96 -1.85 7.51 10.05
C VAL A 96 -0.73 6.63 10.61
N LEU A 97 -1.12 5.69 11.47
CA LEU A 97 -0.23 4.64 11.96
C LEU A 97 -0.55 3.35 11.18
N LEU A 98 0.44 2.82 10.47
CA LEU A 98 0.27 1.58 9.72
C LEU A 98 0.17 0.37 10.65
N ASP A 99 -0.65 -0.59 10.27
CA ASP A 99 -0.69 -1.90 10.93
C ASP A 99 0.68 -2.57 10.73
N GLY A 100 1.31 -3.00 11.83
CA GLY A 100 2.67 -3.55 11.78
C GLY A 100 3.74 -2.51 11.38
N ALA A 101 3.56 -1.24 11.76
CA ALA A 101 4.46 -0.13 11.41
C ALA A 101 5.96 -0.40 11.62
N GLN A 102 6.30 -1.11 12.71
CA GLN A 102 7.67 -1.43 13.11
C GLN A 102 8.14 -2.80 12.63
N ASP A 103 7.29 -3.56 11.92
CA ASP A 103 7.67 -4.87 11.39
C ASP A 103 8.86 -4.68 10.43
N ALA A 104 9.88 -5.51 10.61
CA ALA A 104 11.00 -5.56 9.70
C ALA A 104 10.53 -6.08 8.33
N VAL A 105 10.61 -5.23 7.33
CA VAL A 105 10.32 -5.61 5.96
C VAL A 105 11.44 -6.51 5.46
N MET A 106 11.08 -7.73 5.05
CA MET A 106 12.01 -8.73 4.49
C MET A 106 13.09 -9.19 5.50
N GLY A 107 12.85 -9.07 6.81
CA GLY A 107 13.80 -9.51 7.83
C GLY A 107 14.23 -10.97 7.67
N ASP A 108 13.29 -11.83 7.27
CA ASP A 108 13.51 -13.28 7.15
C ASP A 108 14.18 -13.69 5.82
N THR A 109 14.30 -12.79 4.84
CA THR A 109 14.84 -13.14 3.51
C THR A 109 16.36 -13.07 3.44
N GLY A 110 17.00 -12.45 4.44
CA GLY A 110 18.44 -12.17 4.44
C GLY A 110 18.87 -11.13 3.40
N TRP A 111 17.92 -10.43 2.76
CA TRP A 111 18.26 -9.40 1.78
C TRP A 111 18.78 -8.14 2.48
N SER A 112 19.87 -7.60 1.97
CA SER A 112 20.39 -6.28 2.38
C SER A 112 19.97 -5.17 1.42
N ARG A 113 19.80 -5.51 0.14
CA ARG A 113 19.37 -4.60 -0.94
C ARG A 113 18.42 -5.31 -1.89
N THR A 114 17.49 -4.56 -2.44
CA THR A 114 16.57 -5.01 -3.50
C THR A 114 16.36 -3.90 -4.52
N ARG A 115 15.51 -4.16 -5.52
CA ARG A 115 15.11 -3.18 -6.52
C ARG A 115 13.60 -3.07 -6.59
N TRP A 116 13.11 -1.87 -6.85
CA TRP A 116 11.70 -1.62 -7.08
C TRP A 116 11.49 -0.69 -8.28
N VAL A 117 10.33 -0.78 -8.90
CA VAL A 117 9.95 -0.02 -10.09
C VAL A 117 8.59 0.61 -9.82
N LEU A 118 8.49 1.93 -9.98
CA LEU A 118 7.20 2.62 -9.99
C LEU A 118 6.58 2.48 -11.38
N GLU A 119 5.55 1.65 -11.50
CA GLU A 119 4.77 1.55 -12.73
C GLU A 119 3.71 2.65 -12.79
N TRP A 120 3.64 3.33 -13.93
CA TRP A 120 2.64 4.37 -14.20
C TRP A 120 2.29 4.40 -15.71
N PRO A 121 1.01 4.35 -16.09
CA PRO A 121 0.62 4.31 -17.49
C PRO A 121 1.19 5.50 -18.30
N GLY A 122 1.83 5.19 -19.44
CA GLY A 122 2.38 6.19 -20.36
C GLY A 122 3.78 6.72 -20.02
N TYR A 123 4.43 6.19 -18.97
CA TYR A 123 5.78 6.57 -18.58
C TYR A 123 6.75 5.40 -18.67
N ASP A 124 8.02 5.70 -18.95
CA ASP A 124 9.10 4.74 -18.79
C ASP A 124 9.52 4.63 -17.33
N HIS A 125 10.00 3.45 -16.94
CA HIS A 125 10.29 3.15 -15.56
C HIS A 125 11.72 2.70 -15.40
N THR A 126 12.45 3.37 -14.50
CA THR A 126 13.79 2.97 -14.09
C THR A 126 13.72 2.28 -12.74
N ALA A 127 14.32 1.10 -12.66
CA ALA A 127 14.44 0.39 -11.39
C ALA A 127 15.32 1.17 -10.42
N ARG A 128 14.83 1.31 -9.18
CA ARG A 128 15.53 2.00 -8.09
C ARG A 128 16.01 0.98 -7.09
N GLY A 129 17.25 1.15 -6.63
CA GLY A 129 17.78 0.36 -5.51
C GLY A 129 17.09 0.75 -4.21
N LEU A 130 16.84 -0.24 -3.35
CA LEU A 130 16.26 -0.06 -2.02
C LEU A 130 17.10 -0.84 -1.01
N ALA A 131 17.62 -0.14 -0.01
CA ALA A 131 18.23 -0.79 1.14
C ALA A 131 17.11 -1.34 2.04
N VAL A 132 17.16 -2.63 2.35
CA VAL A 132 16.09 -3.33 3.10
C VAL A 132 16.54 -3.82 4.47
N ALA A 133 17.84 -3.86 4.74
CA ALA A 133 18.35 -4.22 6.07
C ALA A 133 17.82 -3.23 7.14
N GLY A 134 17.01 -3.75 8.07
CA GLY A 134 16.39 -2.96 9.13
C GLY A 134 15.29 -1.99 8.67
N LEU A 135 14.80 -2.12 7.44
CA LEU A 135 13.75 -1.25 6.92
C LEU A 135 12.41 -1.62 7.55
N SER A 136 11.77 -0.69 8.26
CA SER A 136 10.43 -0.91 8.81
C SER A 136 9.35 -0.74 7.75
N ARG A 137 8.15 -1.27 8.02
CA ARG A 137 6.99 -1.12 7.12
C ARG A 137 6.65 0.35 6.86
N THR A 138 6.67 1.18 7.89
CA THR A 138 6.44 2.63 7.76
C THR A 138 7.55 3.31 6.95
N ALA A 139 8.81 2.93 7.16
CA ALA A 139 9.92 3.50 6.39
C ALA A 139 9.79 3.16 4.89
N LEU A 140 9.44 1.91 4.57
CA LEU A 140 9.15 1.50 3.18
C LEU A 140 7.99 2.31 2.58
N ALA A 141 6.87 2.43 3.30
CA ALA A 141 5.70 3.17 2.82
C ALA A 141 6.03 4.64 2.54
N LYS A 142 6.81 5.29 3.42
CA LYS A 142 7.27 6.67 3.24
C LYS A 142 8.21 6.83 2.05
N GLU A 143 9.13 5.89 1.84
CA GLU A 143 10.02 5.89 0.68
C GLU A 143 9.22 5.84 -0.63
N VAL A 144 8.26 4.91 -0.72
CA VAL A 144 7.37 4.78 -1.89
C VAL A 144 6.54 6.06 -2.07
N ALA A 145 5.92 6.57 -1.00
CA ALA A 145 5.10 7.78 -1.05
C ALA A 145 5.89 9.01 -1.52
N THR A 146 7.12 9.18 -1.02
CA THR A 146 8.03 10.26 -1.41
C THR A 146 8.37 10.16 -2.89
N CYS A 147 8.65 8.96 -3.37
CA CYS A 147 9.01 8.74 -4.77
C CYS A 147 7.83 8.99 -5.71
N VAL A 148 6.61 8.60 -5.33
CA VAL A 148 5.39 8.92 -6.10
C VAL A 148 5.14 10.43 -6.10
N ALA A 149 5.33 11.13 -4.98
CA ALA A 149 5.18 12.58 -4.92
C ALA A 149 6.15 13.32 -5.86
N ILE A 150 7.42 12.91 -5.85
CA ILE A 150 8.45 13.44 -6.76
C ILE A 150 8.06 13.16 -8.21
N PHE A 151 7.69 11.91 -8.52
CA PHE A 151 7.26 11.52 -9.86
C PHE A 151 6.09 12.36 -10.38
N LEU A 152 5.02 12.52 -9.60
CA LEU A 152 3.85 13.30 -10.00
C LEU A 152 4.18 14.78 -10.21
N ARG A 153 5.01 15.36 -9.33
CA ARG A 153 5.49 16.74 -9.49
C ARG A 153 6.29 16.91 -10.77
N ASP A 154 7.21 16.00 -11.04
CA ASP A 154 8.08 16.07 -12.22
C ASP A 154 7.27 15.82 -13.51
N ALA A 155 6.30 14.90 -13.47
CA ALA A 155 5.37 14.63 -14.57
C ALA A 155 4.44 15.82 -14.91
N ALA A 156 4.07 16.61 -13.91
CA ALA A 156 3.30 17.84 -14.10
C ALA A 156 4.10 18.94 -14.84
N MET A 157 5.43 18.96 -14.67
CA MET A 157 6.31 19.95 -15.30
C MET A 157 6.95 19.45 -16.60
N GLY A 158 7.10 18.14 -16.77
CA GLY A 158 7.73 17.50 -17.92
C GLY A 158 6.85 17.51 -19.19
N PRO A 159 7.35 16.96 -20.31
CA PRO A 159 6.55 16.82 -21.54
C PRO A 159 5.32 15.92 -21.32
N ALA A 160 4.26 16.17 -22.10
CA ALA A 160 3.05 15.35 -22.03
C ALA A 160 3.37 13.92 -22.50
N PRO A 161 3.03 12.88 -21.71
CA PRO A 161 3.23 11.51 -22.13
C PRO A 161 2.25 11.11 -23.24
N LEU A 162 2.53 10.00 -23.91
CA LEU A 162 1.55 9.35 -24.78
C LEU A 162 0.33 8.93 -23.95
N GLY A 163 -0.87 9.31 -24.39
CA GLY A 163 -2.12 8.94 -23.70
C GLY A 163 -2.59 9.92 -22.61
N GLU A 164 -2.26 11.21 -22.71
CA GLU A 164 -2.67 12.28 -21.77
C GLU A 164 -4.16 12.32 -21.43
N LYS A 165 -5.05 11.84 -22.33
CA LYS A 165 -6.50 11.74 -22.10
C LYS A 165 -6.92 10.61 -21.14
N SER A 166 -5.98 9.78 -20.71
CA SER A 166 -6.24 8.71 -19.75
C SER A 166 -6.62 9.30 -18.38
N PRO A 167 -7.62 8.76 -17.66
CA PRO A 167 -7.88 9.15 -16.28
C PRO A 167 -6.68 8.87 -15.36
N TRP A 168 -5.78 7.98 -15.78
CA TRP A 168 -4.55 7.62 -15.09
C TRP A 168 -3.36 8.52 -15.43
N SER A 169 -3.54 9.55 -16.26
CA SER A 169 -2.48 10.48 -16.62
C SER A 169 -1.92 11.14 -15.35
N ALA A 170 -0.61 11.04 -15.12
CA ALA A 170 0.04 11.61 -13.93
C ALA A 170 -0.25 13.11 -13.73
N ARG A 171 -0.55 13.84 -14.81
CA ARG A 171 -0.93 15.26 -14.79
C ARG A 171 -2.32 15.52 -14.22
N ASN A 172 -3.24 14.56 -14.38
CA ASN A 172 -4.62 14.67 -13.92
C ASN A 172 -4.81 14.09 -12.51
N VAL A 173 -3.77 13.43 -11.98
CA VAL A 173 -3.83 12.73 -10.71
C VAL A 173 -3.32 13.62 -9.60
N HIS A 174 -4.18 13.92 -8.63
CA HIS A 174 -3.75 14.55 -7.39
C HIS A 174 -3.09 13.52 -6.47
N PHE A 175 -1.88 13.83 -5.99
CA PHE A 175 -1.16 12.98 -5.03
C PHE A 175 -1.99 12.64 -3.78
N GLY A 176 -2.89 13.55 -3.38
CA GLY A 176 -3.74 13.37 -2.21
C GLY A 176 -4.78 12.27 -2.32
N ASP A 177 -5.06 11.80 -3.54
CA ASP A 177 -6.09 10.81 -3.82
C ASP A 177 -5.48 9.41 -4.06
N VAL A 178 -4.16 9.33 -4.19
CA VAL A 178 -3.44 8.07 -4.41
C VAL A 178 -3.33 7.29 -3.10
N ARG A 179 -3.68 6.01 -3.16
CA ARG A 179 -3.60 5.04 -2.07
C ARG A 179 -2.49 4.01 -2.32
N LEU A 180 -1.77 3.61 -1.28
CA LEU A 180 -0.76 2.55 -1.35
C LEU A 180 -1.29 1.27 -0.74
N VAL A 181 -1.66 0.30 -1.58
CA VAL A 181 -2.32 -0.93 -1.13
C VAL A 181 -1.32 -2.00 -0.73
N ALA A 182 -0.29 -2.22 -1.56
CA ALA A 182 0.71 -3.25 -1.30
C ALA A 182 2.04 -2.93 -2.01
N MET A 183 3.08 -3.68 -1.65
CA MET A 183 4.29 -3.85 -2.44
C MET A 183 4.38 -5.32 -2.86
N ASN A 184 4.43 -5.59 -4.15
CA ASN A 184 4.41 -6.94 -4.71
C ASN A 184 5.74 -7.27 -5.38
N TYR A 185 6.29 -8.46 -5.12
CA TYR A 185 7.54 -8.92 -5.72
C TYR A 185 7.28 -9.84 -6.92
N TYR A 186 7.80 -9.43 -8.08
CA TYR A 186 7.74 -10.17 -9.35
C TYR A 186 9.14 -10.23 -9.96
N SER A 187 9.57 -11.39 -10.47
CA SER A 187 10.75 -11.50 -11.33
C SER A 187 11.98 -10.66 -10.90
N ARG A 188 12.27 -10.63 -9.59
CA ARG A 188 13.38 -9.88 -8.96
C ARG A 188 13.19 -8.37 -8.74
N VAL A 189 11.98 -7.85 -8.90
CA VAL A 189 11.64 -6.45 -8.70
C VAL A 189 10.38 -6.29 -7.86
N TRP A 190 10.36 -5.28 -6.99
CA TRP A 190 9.16 -4.88 -6.26
C TRP A 190 8.36 -3.83 -7.03
N ILE A 191 7.05 -3.99 -7.06
CA ILE A 191 6.11 -3.10 -7.74
C ILE A 191 5.10 -2.60 -6.70
N PRO A 192 4.95 -1.29 -6.49
CA PRO A 192 3.89 -0.76 -5.65
C PRO A 192 2.54 -0.96 -6.32
N VAL A 193 1.56 -1.39 -5.53
CA VAL A 193 0.17 -1.47 -5.93
C VAL A 193 -0.51 -0.20 -5.48
N LEU A 194 -0.81 0.67 -6.44
CA LEU A 194 -1.48 1.95 -6.23
C LEU A 194 -2.95 1.84 -6.61
N ALA A 195 -3.78 2.67 -5.96
CA ALA A 195 -5.21 2.73 -6.23
C ALA A 195 -5.80 4.14 -6.01
N PHE A 196 -7.01 4.34 -6.52
CA PHE A 196 -7.90 5.46 -6.18
C PHE A 196 -9.16 4.97 -5.48
N ASP A 197 -9.91 5.90 -4.91
CA ASP A 197 -11.31 5.64 -4.57
C ASP A 197 -12.13 5.60 -5.84
N ALA A 198 -12.88 4.51 -6.04
CA ALA A 198 -13.79 4.41 -7.17
C ALA A 198 -15.05 5.23 -6.89
N THR A 199 -15.47 6.03 -7.87
CA THR A 199 -16.73 6.79 -7.83
C THR A 199 -17.96 5.92 -8.09
#